data_AF-A0A9E4E7T4-F1
#
_entry.id   AF-A0A9E4E7T4-F1
#
_cell.length_a   1.000
_cell.length_b   1.000
_cell.length_c   1.000
_cell.angle_alpha   90.00
_cell.angle_beta   90.00
_cell.angle_gamma   90.00
#
_symmetry.space_group_name_H-M   'P 1'
#
loop_
_entity.id
_entity.type
_entity.pdbx_description
1 polymer ?
#
loop_
_entity_poly.entity_id
_entity_poly.type
_entity_poly.pdbx_seq_one_letter_code
_entity_poly.pdbx_strand_id
1 'polypeptide(L)'
;MSANLSTEAINSFNKNGFYSPIGVYSEAETAELRRQFERVETHFGPERAKRHITDLHLIADWAWDVVHDPRIVEPISDVLGPNVLLWSLNWFIKEPLDQKFVSYHQDATYWGLEP
;
A
#
# COMPACT_ATOMS: atom_id res chain seq x y z
N MET A 1 -20.29 -2.38 1.11
CA MET A 1 -20.62 -3.03 -0.17
C MET A 1 -19.35 -3.76 -0.57
N SER A 2 -19.41 -5.08 -0.66
CA SER A 2 -18.27 -5.94 -0.98
C SER A 2 -17.76 -5.64 -2.39
N ALA A 3 -16.55 -5.12 -2.51
CA ALA A 3 -15.94 -4.84 -3.81
C ALA A 3 -15.12 -6.05 -4.25
N ASN A 4 -15.81 -7.12 -4.64
CA ASN A 4 -15.14 -8.30 -5.19
C ASN A 4 -14.68 -8.03 -6.63
N LEU A 5 -13.48 -8.46 -6.97
CA LEU A 5 -12.94 -8.44 -8.33
C LEU A 5 -13.78 -9.31 -9.25
N SER A 6 -13.96 -8.86 -10.50
CA SER A 6 -14.59 -9.69 -11.52
C SER A 6 -13.65 -10.82 -11.98
N THR A 7 -14.22 -11.87 -12.55
CA THR A 7 -13.45 -12.97 -13.15
C THR A 7 -12.44 -12.46 -14.18
N GLU A 8 -12.80 -11.44 -14.96
CA GLU A 8 -11.91 -10.81 -15.94
C GLU A 8 -10.74 -10.08 -15.27
N ALA A 9 -10.97 -9.40 -14.14
CA ALA A 9 -9.93 -8.76 -13.37
C ALA A 9 -8.94 -9.78 -12.79
N ILE A 10 -9.45 -10.87 -12.21
CA ILE A 10 -8.63 -11.98 -11.69
C ILE A 10 -7.81 -12.63 -12.81
N ASN A 11 -8.41 -12.89 -13.97
CA ASN A 11 -7.70 -13.44 -15.13
C ASN A 11 -6.63 -12.49 -15.66
N SER A 12 -6.87 -11.18 -15.65
CA SER A 12 -5.88 -10.16 -16.03
C SER A 12 -4.69 -10.16 -15.06
N PHE A 13 -4.95 -10.22 -13.75
CA PHE A 13 -3.90 -10.36 -12.73
C PHE A 13 -3.06 -11.61 -12.98
N ASN A 14 -3.69 -12.78 -13.10
CA ASN A 14 -3.00 -14.06 -13.30
C ASN A 14 -2.14 -14.08 -14.58
N LYS A 15 -2.57 -13.39 -15.63
CA LYS A 15 -1.83 -13.31 -16.90
C LYS A 15 -0.68 -12.31 -16.86
N ASN A 16 -0.88 -11.15 -16.25
CA ASN A 16 0.03 -10.00 -16.37
C ASN A 16 0.91 -9.78 -15.13
N GLY A 17 0.61 -10.43 -14.01
CA GLY A 17 1.28 -10.24 -12.72
C GLY A 17 0.80 -9.00 -11.95
N PHE A 18 -0.21 -8.27 -12.46
CA PHE A 18 -0.82 -7.12 -11.78
C PHE A 18 -2.22 -6.82 -12.35
N TYR A 19 -3.05 -6.10 -11.58
CA TYR A 19 -4.30 -5.51 -12.05
C TYR A 19 -4.44 -4.09 -11.50
N SER A 20 -4.75 -3.14 -12.38
CA SER A 20 -4.84 -1.71 -12.06
C SER A 20 -5.62 -0.98 -13.17
N PRO A 21 -6.33 0.12 -12.87
CA PRO A 21 -6.54 0.71 -11.54
C PRO A 21 -7.65 0.02 -10.74
N ILE A 22 -7.55 0.11 -9.40
CA ILE A 22 -8.63 -0.22 -8.46
C ILE A 22 -8.94 1.06 -7.68
N GLY A 23 -10.20 1.51 -7.72
CA GLY A 23 -10.65 2.66 -6.95
C GLY A 23 -10.86 2.29 -5.49
N VAL A 24 -10.05 2.85 -4.59
CA VAL A 24 -10.12 2.58 -3.14
C VAL A 24 -10.67 3.80 -2.39
N TYR A 25 -9.99 4.93 -2.53
CA TYR A 25 -10.29 6.17 -1.83
C TYR A 25 -10.74 7.26 -2.81
N SER A 26 -11.65 8.11 -2.36
CA SER A 26 -11.94 9.38 -3.03
C SER A 26 -10.74 10.34 -2.94
N GLU A 27 -10.77 11.42 -3.73
CA GLU A 27 -9.76 12.48 -3.65
C GLU A 27 -9.69 13.10 -2.24
N ALA A 28 -10.83 13.26 -1.58
CA ALA A 28 -10.90 13.84 -0.23
C ALA A 28 -10.28 12.91 0.83
N GLU A 29 -10.57 11.60 0.77
CA GLU A 29 -9.96 10.60 1.64
C GLU A 29 -8.45 10.51 1.40
N THR A 30 -8.04 10.49 0.13
CA THR A 30 -6.61 10.48 -0.26
C THR A 30 -5.89 11.71 0.28
N ALA A 31 -6.50 12.90 0.17
CA ALA A 31 -5.95 14.13 0.72
C ALA A 31 -5.85 14.11 2.25
N GLU A 32 -6.79 13.46 2.95
CA GLU A 32 -6.70 13.28 4.40
C GLU A 32 -5.58 12.32 4.80
N LEU A 33 -5.45 11.17 4.13
CA LEU A 33 -4.34 10.23 4.38
C LEU A 33 -2.98 10.91 4.21
N ARG A 34 -2.84 11.73 3.16
CA ARG A 34 -1.64 12.56 2.96
C ARG A 34 -1.39 13.50 4.14
N ARG A 35 -2.41 14.22 4.62
CA ARG A 35 -2.28 15.10 5.79
C ARG A 35 -1.89 14.34 7.05
N GLN A 36 -2.42 13.12 7.26
CA GLN A 36 -2.04 12.29 8.40
C GLN A 36 -0.56 11.90 8.33
N PHE A 37 -0.08 11.55 7.14
CA PHE A 37 1.33 11.27 6.93
C PHE A 37 2.23 12.50 7.18
N GLU A 38 1.88 13.66 6.62
CA GLU A 38 2.63 14.92 6.83
C GLU A 38 2.66 15.34 8.33
N ARG A 39 1.63 14.98 9.11
CA ARG A 39 1.63 15.17 10.58
C ARG A 39 2.67 14.28 11.26
N VAL A 40 2.83 13.04 10.82
CA VAL A 40 3.89 12.13 11.30
C VAL A 40 5.27 12.74 11.00
N GLU A 41 5.46 13.25 9.78
CA GLU A 41 6.70 13.92 9.40
C GLU A 41 7.00 15.15 10.27
N THR A 42 5.98 15.97 10.52
CA THR A 42 6.10 17.15 11.38
C THR A 42 6.42 16.78 12.83
N HIS A 43 5.78 15.72 13.35
CA HIS A 43 5.98 15.26 14.73
C HIS A 43 7.40 14.75 14.99
N PHE A 44 7.93 13.91 14.11
CA PHE A 44 9.26 13.31 14.28
C PHE A 44 10.40 14.19 13.74
N GLY A 45 10.08 15.12 12.84
CA GLY A 45 11.05 15.87 12.04
C GLY A 45 11.57 15.05 10.84
N PRO A 46 12.07 15.72 9.79
CA PRO A 46 12.27 15.13 8.46
C PRO A 46 13.24 13.94 8.43
N GLU A 47 14.28 13.93 9.27
CA GLU A 47 15.25 12.83 9.28
C GLU A 47 14.77 11.59 10.05
N ARG A 48 13.98 11.80 11.11
CA ARG A 48 13.46 10.67 11.91
C ARG A 48 12.22 10.07 11.26
N ALA A 49 11.40 10.89 10.60
CA ALA A 49 10.22 10.43 9.87
C ALA A 49 10.55 9.39 8.79
N LYS A 50 11.73 9.46 8.16
CA LYS A 50 12.23 8.45 7.21
C LYS A 50 12.28 7.04 7.79
N ARG A 51 12.38 6.89 9.12
CA ARG A 51 12.37 5.57 9.81
C ARG A 51 10.97 5.02 10.02
N HIS A 52 9.95 5.86 9.84
CA HIS A 52 8.54 5.57 10.10
C HIS A 52 7.73 5.49 8.79
N ILE A 53 8.40 5.41 7.64
CA ILE A 53 7.75 5.12 6.35
C ILE A 53 7.39 3.64 6.19
N THR A 54 8.02 2.78 7.01
CA THR A 54 7.78 1.35 7.06
C THR A 54 7.01 1.01 8.33
N ASP A 55 6.03 0.11 8.21
CA ASP A 55 5.23 -0.46 9.29
C ASP A 55 4.57 0.57 10.23
N LEU A 56 4.20 1.72 9.66
CA LEU A 56 3.57 2.82 10.40
C LEU A 56 2.24 2.41 11.07
N HIS A 57 1.57 1.39 10.55
CA HIS A 57 0.37 0.78 11.15
C HIS A 57 0.59 0.23 12.57
N LEU A 58 1.84 -0.02 12.97
CA LEU A 58 2.17 -0.44 14.35
C LEU A 58 2.13 0.70 15.36
N ILE A 59 2.16 1.96 14.90
CA ILE A 59 2.28 3.14 15.79
C ILE A 59 1.29 4.26 15.46
N ALA A 60 0.46 4.10 14.44
CA ALA A 60 -0.52 5.10 14.02
C ALA A 60 -1.86 4.45 13.64
N ASP A 61 -2.91 4.79 14.40
CA ASP A 61 -4.26 4.24 14.23
C ASP A 61 -4.79 4.43 12.81
N TRP A 62 -4.57 5.60 12.20
CA TRP A 62 -5.02 5.85 10.84
C TRP A 62 -4.33 4.93 9.80
N ALA A 63 -3.09 4.53 10.04
CA ALA A 63 -2.37 3.60 9.17
C ALA A 63 -2.80 2.15 9.43
N TRP A 64 -3.17 1.83 10.69
CA TRP A 64 -3.83 0.58 11.04
C TRP A 64 -5.17 0.44 10.30
N ASP A 65 -5.97 1.49 10.27
CA ASP A 65 -7.25 1.50 9.56
C ASP A 65 -7.06 1.28 8.05
N VAL A 66 -6.04 1.89 7.44
CA VAL A 66 -5.72 1.70 6.01
C VAL A 66 -5.43 0.23 5.69
N VAL A 67 -4.59 -0.44 6.48
CA VAL A 67 -4.21 -1.84 6.18
C VAL A 67 -5.34 -2.84 6.47
N HIS A 68 -6.38 -2.43 7.18
CA HIS A 68 -7.59 -3.21 7.44
C HIS A 68 -8.79 -2.76 6.59
N ASP A 69 -8.64 -1.77 5.71
CA ASP A 69 -9.76 -1.26 4.92
C ASP A 69 -10.26 -2.36 3.97
N PRO A 70 -11.54 -2.78 4.05
CA PRO A 70 -12.08 -3.84 3.22
C PRO A 70 -11.99 -3.53 1.72
N ARG A 71 -11.97 -2.26 1.32
CA ARG A 71 -11.77 -1.85 -0.09
C ARG A 71 -10.37 -2.23 -0.62
N ILE A 72 -9.41 -2.49 0.27
CA ILE A 72 -8.08 -3.01 -0.05
C ILE A 72 -8.04 -4.53 0.18
N VAL A 73 -8.50 -5.00 1.33
CA VAL A 73 -8.37 -6.40 1.74
C VAL A 73 -9.24 -7.35 0.91
N GLU A 74 -10.45 -6.95 0.52
CA GLU A 74 -11.36 -7.80 -0.27
C GLU A 74 -10.77 -8.13 -1.66
N PRO A 75 -10.32 -7.15 -2.49
CA PRO A 75 -9.68 -7.47 -3.77
C PRO A 75 -8.42 -8.35 -3.65
N ILE A 76 -7.64 -8.19 -2.58
CA ILE A 76 -6.47 -9.03 -2.32
C ILE A 76 -6.90 -10.46 -1.98
N SER A 77 -7.95 -10.60 -1.16
CA SER A 77 -8.49 -11.91 -0.75
C SER A 77 -9.12 -12.67 -1.92
N ASP A 78 -9.67 -11.98 -2.92
CA ASP A 78 -10.17 -12.63 -4.14
C ASP A 78 -9.05 -13.32 -4.95
N VAL A 79 -7.82 -12.81 -4.85
CA VAL A 79 -6.65 -13.36 -5.56
C VAL A 79 -5.90 -14.39 -4.71
N LEU A 80 -5.66 -14.09 -3.44
CA LEU A 80 -4.83 -14.92 -2.54
C LEU A 80 -5.62 -15.96 -1.75
N GLY A 81 -6.95 -15.86 -1.74
CA GLY A 81 -7.83 -16.63 -0.87
C GLY A 81 -8.13 -15.93 0.46
N PRO A 82 -8.96 -16.56 1.32
CA PRO A 82 -9.58 -15.88 2.46
C PRO A 82 -8.64 -15.59 3.64
N ASN A 83 -7.43 -16.17 3.65
CA ASN A 83 -6.48 -16.05 4.76
C ASN A 83 -5.31 -15.16 4.33
N VAL A 84 -5.51 -13.84 4.43
CA VAL A 84 -4.49 -12.84 4.10
C VAL A 84 -3.84 -12.31 5.37
N LEU A 85 -2.51 -12.22 5.36
CA LEU A 85 -1.71 -11.57 6.41
C LEU A 85 -0.98 -10.38 5.81
N LEU A 86 -1.02 -9.24 6.50
CA LEU A 86 -0.15 -8.11 6.18
C LEU A 86 1.29 -8.48 6.56
N TRP A 87 2.18 -8.55 5.56
CA TRP A 87 3.60 -8.78 5.79
C TRP A 87 4.35 -7.50 6.18
N SER A 88 4.11 -6.39 5.46
CA SER A 88 4.68 -5.08 5.75
C SER A 88 3.85 -3.96 5.12
N LEU A 89 4.00 -2.74 5.63
CA LEU A 89 3.50 -1.51 5.01
C LEU A 89 4.69 -0.63 4.64
N ASN A 90 4.71 -0.07 3.42
CA ASN A 90 5.73 0.89 3.02
C ASN A 90 5.10 2.08 2.29
N TRP A 91 5.47 3.29 2.71
CA TRP A 91 5.11 4.54 2.04
C TRP A 91 6.18 4.92 1.02
N PHE A 92 5.81 4.93 -0.27
CA PHE A 92 6.69 5.38 -1.34
C PHE A 92 6.52 6.88 -1.59
N ILE A 93 7.51 7.66 -1.15
CA ILE A 93 7.49 9.13 -1.23
C ILE A 93 8.49 9.60 -2.28
N LYS A 94 8.03 10.48 -3.17
CA LYS A 94 8.85 11.17 -4.18
C LYS A 94 8.66 12.66 -4.03
N GLU A 95 9.68 13.31 -3.48
CA GLU A 95 9.67 14.76 -3.33
C GLU A 95 9.75 15.47 -4.69
N PRO A 96 9.19 16.69 -4.81
CA PRO A 96 9.37 17.51 -6.00
C PRO A 96 10.85 17.62 -6.37
N LEU A 97 11.14 17.42 -7.66
CA LEU A 97 12.50 17.48 -8.22
C LEU A 97 13.46 16.37 -7.75
N ASP A 98 12.98 15.32 -7.05
CA ASP A 98 13.80 14.14 -6.76
C ASP A 98 14.17 13.42 -8.06
N GLN A 99 15.48 13.35 -8.36
CA GLN A 99 16.01 12.69 -9.55
C GLN A 99 16.27 11.20 -9.34
N LYS A 100 16.09 10.67 -8.12
CA LYS A 100 16.25 9.24 -7.86
C LYS A 100 15.21 8.47 -8.63
N PHE A 101 15.62 7.39 -9.27
CA PHE A 101 14.72 6.42 -9.91
C PHE A 101 14.96 5.03 -9.33
N VAL A 102 13.99 4.15 -9.54
CA VAL A 102 14.09 2.74 -9.18
C VAL A 102 14.25 1.96 -10.49
N SER A 103 15.36 1.24 -10.65
CA SER A 103 15.58 0.39 -11.82
C SER A 103 14.66 -0.82 -11.81
N TYR A 104 14.56 -1.53 -12.94
CA TYR A 104 13.80 -2.79 -13.01
C TYR A 104 14.36 -3.79 -11.99
N HIS A 105 13.47 -4.33 -11.16
CA HIS A 105 13.76 -5.33 -10.12
C HIS A 105 12.49 -6.09 -9.75
N GLN A 106 12.61 -7.11 -8.89
CA GLN A 106 11.50 -7.84 -8.29
C GLN A 106 11.60 -7.74 -6.77
N ASP A 107 10.50 -7.35 -6.12
CA ASP A 107 10.47 -7.11 -4.68
C ASP A 107 10.79 -8.37 -3.85
N ALA A 108 10.27 -9.54 -4.27
CA ALA A 108 10.45 -10.81 -3.58
C ALA A 108 11.93 -11.18 -3.32
N THR A 109 12.83 -10.73 -4.20
CA THR A 109 14.29 -10.92 -4.08
C THR A 109 14.85 -10.40 -2.74
N TYR A 110 14.19 -9.40 -2.15
CA TYR A 110 14.62 -8.75 -0.91
C TYR A 110 13.87 -9.26 0.33
N TRP A 111 12.83 -10.07 0.16
CA TRP A 111 11.94 -10.48 1.26
C TRP A 111 12.26 -11.86 1.80
N GLY A 112 13.05 -12.67 1.09
CA GLY A 112 13.31 -14.05 1.48
C GLY A 112 12.07 -14.94 1.40
N LEU A 113 11.11 -14.58 0.54
CA LEU A 113 9.88 -15.33 0.28
C LEU A 113 10.03 -16.09 -1.05
N GLU A 114 9.52 -17.32 -1.10
CA GLU A 114 9.40 -18.11 -2.33
C GLU A 114 7.93 -18.13 -2.78
N PRO A 115 7.64 -17.99 -4.09
CA PRO A 115 6.28 -18.11 -4.63
C PRO A 115 5.68 -19.52 -4.48
#